data_AF-A0A820P3N4-F1
#
_entry.id   AF-A0A820P3N4-F1
#
_cell.length_a   1.000
_cell.length_b   1.000
_cell.length_c   1.000
_cell.angle_alpha   90.00
_cell.angle_beta   90.00
_cell.angle_gamma   90.00
#
_symmetry.space_group_name_H-M   'P 1'
#
loop_
_entity.id
_entity.type
_entity.pdbx_description
1 polymer ?
#
loop_
_entity_poly.entity_id
_entity_poly.type
_entity_poly.pdbx_seq_one_letter_code
_entity_poly.pdbx_strand_id
1 'polypeptide(L)'
;GNNQKQLEMFVEMKNFRPEEINVSVRNNRIIVEGEHRNEDTNRSERSYFYKSTTLPPGTQIDQLQSQFNDKFQLKIEAPYF
;
A
#
# COMPACT_ATOMS: atom_id res chain seq x y z
N GLY A 1 -9.69 29.80 4.60
CA GLY A 1 -10.31 28.89 3.63
C GLY A 1 -9.65 27.54 3.80
N ASN A 2 -10.42 26.46 3.98
CA ASN A 2 -9.85 25.14 4.22
C ASN A 2 -9.26 24.59 2.92
N ASN A 3 -7.94 24.72 2.74
CA ASN A 3 -7.20 24.18 1.59
C ASN A 3 -6.81 22.71 1.79
N GLN A 4 -7.70 21.90 2.36
CA GLN A 4 -7.44 20.48 2.57
C GLN A 4 -7.40 19.75 1.22
N LYS A 5 -6.33 18.99 0.98
CA LYS A 5 -6.11 18.14 -0.19
C LYS A 5 -6.13 16.67 0.21
N GLN A 6 -6.26 15.79 -0.78
CA GLN A 6 -6.25 14.35 -0.61
C GLN A 6 -5.04 13.74 -1.31
N LEU A 7 -4.23 12.98 -0.58
CA LEU A 7 -3.26 12.07 -1.16
C LEU A 7 -4.00 10.83 -1.65
N GLU A 8 -3.69 10.36 -2.86
CA GLU A 8 -4.17 9.09 -3.38
C GLU A 8 -3.01 8.29 -4.01
N MET A 9 -2.86 7.04 -3.57
CA MET A 9 -1.89 6.09 -4.10
C MET A 9 -2.60 4.81 -4.51
N PHE A 10 -2.35 4.36 -5.74
CA PHE A 10 -2.87 3.10 -6.25
C PHE A 10 -1.74 2.09 -6.44
N VAL A 11 -1.97 0.86 -6.00
CA VAL A 11 -1.02 -0.24 -6.09
C VAL A 11 -1.71 -1.45 -6.69
N GLU A 12 -1.22 -1.91 -7.84
CA GLU A 12 -1.68 -3.18 -8.42
C GLU A 12 -1.03 -4.35 -7.71
N MET A 13 -1.82 -5.38 -7.41
CA MET A 13 -1.44 -6.53 -6.57
C MET A 13 -1.87 -7.86 -7.20
N LYS A 14 -1.80 -7.97 -8.53
CA LYS A 14 -2.34 -9.12 -9.28
C LYS A 14 -1.81 -10.50 -8.83
N ASN A 15 -0.63 -10.54 -8.20
CA ASN A 15 0.02 -11.78 -7.76
C ASN A 15 0.06 -11.94 -6.23
N PHE A 16 -0.63 -11.08 -5.48
CA PHE A 16 -0.59 -11.07 -4.01
C PHE A 16 -2.02 -11.07 -3.46
N ARG A 17 -2.27 -11.87 -2.43
CA ARG A 17 -3.50 -11.80 -1.65
C ARG A 17 -3.44 -10.60 -0.71
N PRO A 18 -4.58 -9.98 -0.33
CA PRO A 18 -4.59 -8.83 0.59
C PRO A 18 -3.86 -9.10 1.91
N GLU A 19 -3.93 -10.34 2.42
CA GLU A 19 -3.30 -10.74 3.68
C GLU A 19 -1.76 -10.85 3.58
N GLU A 20 -1.22 -10.93 2.36
CA GLU A 20 0.23 -10.96 2.08
C GLU A 20 0.83 -9.55 1.98
N ILE A 21 0.01 -8.50 2.14
CA ILE A 21 0.40 -7.11 1.99
C ILE A 21 0.43 -6.41 3.34
N ASN A 22 1.51 -5.68 3.59
CA ASN A 22 1.63 -4.76 4.70
C ASN A 22 1.68 -3.31 4.19
N VAL A 23 0.89 -2.44 4.80
CA VAL A 23 0.95 -0.99 4.60
C VAL A 23 1.47 -0.36 5.88
N SER A 24 2.58 0.36 5.78
CA SER A 24 3.19 1.04 6.92
C SER A 24 3.62 2.45 6.59
N VAL A 25 3.75 3.29 7.62
CA VAL A 25 4.32 4.63 7.50
C VAL A 25 5.64 4.68 8.25
N ARG A 26 6.71 5.06 7.53
CA ARG A 26 8.08 5.18 8.07
C ARG A 26 8.74 6.39 7.43
N ASN A 27 9.44 7.21 8.21
CA ASN A 27 10.26 8.32 7.70
C ASN A 27 9.54 9.21 6.67
N ASN A 28 8.30 9.61 6.96
CA ASN A 28 7.47 10.44 6.09
C ASN A 28 7.17 9.79 4.72
N ARG A 29 7.09 8.46 4.66
CA ARG A 29 6.72 7.69 3.47
C ARG A 29 5.66 6.67 3.81
N ILE A 30 4.74 6.45 2.86
CA ILE A 30 3.93 5.24 2.83
C ILE A 30 4.77 4.16 2.18
N ILE A 31 4.81 2.99 2.81
CA ILE A 31 5.48 1.79 2.34
C ILE A 31 4.41 0.71 2.19
N VAL A 32 4.39 0.08 1.02
CA VAL A 32 3.57 -1.08 0.71
C VAL A 32 4.52 -2.20 0.36
N GLU A 33 4.55 -3.22 1.21
CA GLU A 33 5.41 -4.38 1.08
C GLU A 33 4.58 -5.66 1.06
N GLY A 34 5.08 -6.70 0.42
CA GLY A 34 4.42 -7.99 0.41
C GLY A 34 5.36 -9.12 0.09
N GLU A 35 5.06 -10.29 0.63
CA GLU A 35 5.80 -11.52 0.37
C GLU A 35 4.81 -12.63 0.03
N HIS A 36 4.95 -13.19 -1.17
CA HIS A 36 4.20 -14.35 -1.61
C HIS A 36 5.14 -15.55 -1.64
N ARG A 37 4.72 -16.65 -1.03
CA ARG A 37 5.43 -17.93 -1.08
C ARG A 37 4.46 -19.02 -1.47
N ASN A 38 4.80 -19.76 -2.51
CA ASN A 38 4.09 -20.95 -2.93
C ASN A 38 5.05 -22.13 -3.00
N GLU A 39 4.71 -23.24 -2.36
CA GLU A 39 5.52 -24.45 -2.35
C GLU A 39 4.65 -25.66 -2.69
N ASP A 40 4.94 -26.24 -3.84
CA ASP A 40 4.38 -27.49 -4.32
C ASP A 40 5.47 -28.58 -4.36
N THR A 41 5.06 -29.84 -4.52
CA THR A 41 5.94 -31.02 -4.44
C THR A 41 7.18 -30.96 -5.36
N ASN A 42 7.13 -30.21 -6.46
CA ASN A 42 8.21 -30.08 -7.43
C ASN A 42 8.65 -28.63 -7.71
N ARG A 43 8.04 -27.63 -7.05
CA ARG A 43 8.30 -26.20 -7.33
C ARG A 43 8.15 -25.35 -6.09
N SER A 44 9.11 -24.47 -5.85
CA SER A 44 9.00 -23.38 -4.88
C SER A 44 9.07 -22.05 -5.62
N GLU A 45 8.12 -21.16 -5.35
CA GLU A 45 8.13 -19.77 -5.82
C GLU A 45 8.12 -18.85 -4.61
N ARG A 46 8.94 -17.79 -4.67
CA ARG A 46 8.94 -16.71 -3.70
C ARG A 46 9.01 -15.39 -4.44
N SER A 47 8.05 -14.52 -4.19
CA SER A 47 7.95 -13.19 -4.79
C SER A 47 7.89 -12.13 -3.70
N TYR A 48 8.60 -11.03 -3.93
CA TYR A 48 8.62 -9.87 -3.04
C TYR A 48 8.09 -8.65 -3.77
N PHE A 49 7.32 -7.84 -3.04
CA PHE A 49 6.80 -6.57 -3.50
C PHE A 49 7.24 -5.46 -2.57
N TYR A 50 7.67 -4.33 -3.16
CA TYR A 50 7.94 -3.11 -2.42
C TYR A 50 7.61 -1.90 -3.28
N LYS A 51 6.75 -1.02 -2.76
CA LYS A 51 6.42 0.27 -3.35
C LYS A 51 6.35 1.31 -2.25
N SER A 52 6.88 2.51 -2.49
CA SER A 52 6.79 3.58 -1.51
C SER A 52 6.59 4.94 -2.17
N THR A 53 5.93 5.85 -1.46
CA THR A 53 5.78 7.25 -1.86
C THR A 53 6.03 8.17 -0.68
N THR A 54 6.57 9.36 -0.94
CA THR A 54 6.75 10.39 0.09
C THR A 54 5.40 11.00 0.43
N LEU A 55 5.16 11.17 1.73
CA LEU A 55 3.98 11.85 2.25
C LEU A 55 4.16 13.36 2.10
N PRO A 56 3.16 14.09 1.58
CA PRO A 56 3.13 15.54 1.64
C PRO A 56 3.28 16.04 3.08
N PRO A 57 3.93 17.20 3.30
CA PRO A 57 3.91 17.86 4.60
C PRO A 57 2.47 18.07 5.08
N GLY A 58 2.23 17.91 6.38
CA GLY A 58 0.89 18.08 6.96
C GLY A 58 -0.09 16.94 6.67
N THR A 59 0.37 15.78 6.16
CA THR A 59 -0.49 14.60 6.03
C THR A 59 -0.98 14.11 7.39
N GLN A 60 -2.28 13.87 7.51
CA GLN A 60 -2.94 13.38 8.71
C GLN A 60 -2.88 11.84 8.74
N ILE A 61 -1.81 11.30 9.32
CA ILE A 61 -1.50 9.85 9.30
C ILE A 61 -2.53 9.02 10.06
N ASP A 62 -3.10 9.58 11.11
CA ASP A 62 -4.20 9.02 11.90
C ASP A 62 -5.48 8.79 11.09
N GLN A 63 -5.62 9.48 9.95
CA GLN A 63 -6.74 9.34 9.02
C GLN A 63 -6.38 8.59 7.75
N LEU A 64 -5.22 7.93 7.70
CA LEU A 64 -4.85 7.10 6.57
C LEU A 64 -5.81 5.91 6.47
N GLN A 65 -6.36 5.72 5.28
CA GLN A 65 -7.24 4.61 4.95
C GLN A 65 -6.66 3.81 3.79
N SER A 66 -6.92 2.50 3.79
CA SER A 66 -6.53 1.62 2.69
C SER A 66 -7.66 0.66 2.35
N GLN A 67 -7.97 0.52 1.07
CA GLN A 67 -9.04 -0.35 0.58
C GLN A 67 -8.55 -1.16 -0.61
N PHE A 68 -8.70 -2.47 -0.52
CA PHE A 68 -8.46 -3.38 -1.63
C PHE A 68 -9.76 -3.58 -2.39
N ASN A 69 -9.71 -3.50 -3.73
CA ASN A 69 -10.88 -3.67 -4.58
C ASN A 69 -10.78 -4.94 -5.44
N ASP A 70 -11.93 -5.33 -6.02
CA ASP A 70 -12.07 -6.53 -6.87
C ASP A 70 -11.25 -6.48 -8.18
N LYS A 71 -10.57 -5.36 -8.46
CA LYS A 71 -9.66 -5.19 -9.61
C LYS A 71 -8.19 -5.41 -9.23
N PHE A 72 -7.93 -6.10 -8.12
CA PHE A 72 -6.57 -6.35 -7.60
C PHE A 72 -5.77 -5.06 -7.36
N GLN A 73 -6.46 -4.01 -6.88
CA GLN A 73 -5.84 -2.72 -6.64
C GLN A 73 -6.08 -2.29 -5.18
N LEU A 74 -5.00 -2.00 -4.48
CA LEU A 74 -5.05 -1.30 -3.20
C LEU A 74 -5.04 0.21 -3.45
N LYS A 75 -6.08 0.89 -2.99
CA LYS A 75 -6.12 2.34 -2.85
C LYS A 75 -5.67 2.71 -1.44
N ILE A 76 -4.73 3.64 -1.32
CA ILE A 76 -4.33 4.25 -0.05
C ILE A 76 -4.57 5.75 -0.15
N GLU A 77 -5.21 6.31 0.87
CA GLU A 77 -5.61 7.72 0.86
C GLU A 77 -5.49 8.37 2.24
N ALA A 78 -5.12 9.65 2.26
CA ALA A 78 -5.01 10.43 3.49
C ALA A 78 -5.17 11.93 3.19
N PRO A 79 -5.82 12.71 4.07
CA PRO A 79 -5.90 14.15 3.90
C PRO A 79 -4.59 14.85 4.30
N TYR A 80 -4.30 15.98 3.67
CA TYR A 80 -3.17 16.85 3.99
C TYR A 80 -3.52 18.33 3.75
N PHE A 81 -2.74 19.26 4.30
CA PHE A 81 -2.97 20.71 4.20
C PHE A 81 -1.89 21.42 3.37
#